data_AF-A0A401VW46-F1
#
_entry.id   AF-A0A401VW46-F1
#
_cell.length_a   1.000
_cell.length_b   1.000
_cell.length_c   1.000
_cell.angle_alpha   90.00
_cell.angle_beta   90.00
_cell.angle_gamma   90.00
#
_symmetry.space_group_name_H-M   'P 1'
#
loop_
_entity.id
_entity.type
_entity.pdbx_description
1 polymer ?
#
loop_
_entity_poly.entity_id
_entity_poly.type
_entity_poly.pdbx_seq_one_letter_code
_entity_poly.pdbx_strand_id
1 'polypeptide(L)'
;MSTTERDRVPWSPSLGGPRRRRRTAAALGLCAALTLTCAGTVLAVRSFTHGGYLASGDPATGSYTEEAADGDAAAGALLSGPYTERPAPPRVTTRTAAGGEAESVGDAAPATPPAKTADLPVSRPLEATPAAVSPAVGPLFSPGGDGDADHHCTASVVHSPAGDLLVTAAHCVYDRGFRTNLVFAPGYHDGVLPYGVWVPTRIDVDPRWADGHDDAHDVAFVRVRRPHGSGSGAQRIEELTGAERIRFAPPAGLPTRTVGYPDDRETPVGCQNTTTALPGQLRFDCAGFPNGTSGGPLLTGIDPDTGLGTVTGVIGGLDGGGDDATSYSSWFGPDIAELYRRATAERV
;
A
#
# COMPACT_ATOMS: atom_id res chain seq x y z
N MET A 1 44.32 -34.46 58.90
CA MET A 1 44.89 -34.47 60.27
C MET A 1 44.69 -33.08 60.85
N SER A 2 44.33 -32.96 62.15
CA SER A 2 44.17 -31.70 62.92
C SER A 2 42.98 -30.79 62.45
N THR A 3 41.89 -30.56 63.22
CA THR A 3 41.68 -29.73 64.45
C THR A 3 41.84 -28.21 64.20
N THR A 4 41.13 -27.25 64.81
CA THR A 4 40.45 -27.10 66.14
C THR A 4 39.37 -25.98 65.98
N GLU A 5 38.14 -25.89 66.53
CA GLU A 5 37.51 -26.25 67.84
C GLU A 5 37.78 -25.18 68.95
N ARG A 6 36.86 -24.63 69.79
CA ARG A 6 35.49 -24.99 70.27
C ARG A 6 34.58 -23.79 70.71
N ASP A 7 33.25 -23.95 70.61
CA ASP A 7 32.12 -23.59 71.52
C ASP A 7 31.90 -22.23 72.30
N ARG A 8 30.62 -21.77 72.22
CA ARG A 8 29.65 -21.35 73.31
C ARG A 8 29.47 -19.91 73.87
N VAL A 9 28.22 -19.75 74.36
CA VAL A 9 27.43 -18.58 74.87
C VAL A 9 26.97 -18.87 76.34
N PRO A 10 26.04 -18.14 77.05
CA PRO A 10 25.47 -16.77 76.95
C PRO A 10 25.33 -16.01 78.33
N TRP A 11 24.85 -14.75 78.33
CA TRP A 11 24.00 -14.16 79.43
C TRP A 11 23.19 -12.91 78.97
N SER A 12 22.09 -12.59 79.67
CA SER A 12 21.27 -11.34 79.64
C SER A 12 20.46 -11.28 80.97
N PRO A 13 19.99 -10.13 81.55
CA PRO A 13 19.27 -9.04 80.85
C PRO A 13 19.25 -7.59 81.47
N SER A 14 18.61 -6.65 80.75
CA SER A 14 17.71 -5.52 81.17
C SER A 14 17.95 -4.64 82.43
N LEU A 15 17.78 -3.29 82.29
CA LEU A 15 16.62 -2.48 82.79
C LEU A 15 16.84 -0.93 82.74
N GLY A 16 15.75 -0.15 82.60
CA GLY A 16 15.62 1.21 83.19
C GLY A 16 15.59 2.46 82.28
N GLY A 17 14.83 3.51 82.68
CA GLY A 17 14.84 4.86 82.09
C GLY A 17 13.71 5.79 82.61
N PRO A 18 13.87 7.15 82.66
CA PRO A 18 12.74 8.06 82.97
C PRO A 18 12.65 9.46 82.26
N ARG A 19 11.49 9.73 81.66
CA ARG A 19 10.68 11.00 81.54
C ARG A 19 11.27 12.41 81.87
N ARG A 20 10.97 13.46 81.05
CA ARG A 20 9.96 14.56 81.33
C ARG A 20 10.03 15.88 80.48
N ARG A 21 8.82 16.43 80.13
CA ARG A 21 8.45 17.86 79.78
C ARG A 21 9.05 18.42 78.46
N ARG A 22 8.53 19.44 77.72
CA ARG A 22 7.53 20.56 77.81
C ARG A 22 7.20 21.10 76.37
N ARG A 23 6.16 21.90 76.00
CA ARG A 23 4.80 22.31 76.51
C ARG A 23 4.13 23.33 75.49
N THR A 24 2.80 23.23 75.20
CA THR A 24 1.85 24.29 74.65
C THR A 24 2.08 24.91 73.24
N ALA A 25 1.11 25.41 72.44
CA ALA A 25 -0.38 25.32 72.43
C ALA A 25 -1.04 25.89 71.13
N ALA A 26 -2.28 25.45 70.83
CA ALA A 26 -3.44 26.06 70.13
C ALA A 26 -3.34 27.10 68.97
N ALA A 27 -4.16 26.86 67.92
CA ALA A 27 -4.93 27.87 67.16
C ALA A 27 -6.14 27.21 66.44
N LEU A 28 -7.17 27.99 66.07
CA LEU A 28 -8.34 27.56 65.28
C LEU A 28 -8.42 28.32 63.94
N GLY A 29 -9.17 27.76 62.97
CA GLY A 29 -9.55 28.42 61.71
C GLY A 29 -8.81 27.88 60.49
N LEU A 30 -9.40 27.87 59.28
CA LEU A 30 -10.75 28.29 58.87
C LEU A 30 -11.20 27.43 57.67
N CYS A 31 -12.51 27.20 57.52
CA CYS A 31 -13.03 26.57 56.30
C CYS A 31 -12.92 27.52 55.10
N ALA A 32 -12.23 27.08 54.04
CA ALA A 32 -12.26 27.72 52.73
C ALA A 32 -12.40 26.62 51.66
N ALA A 33 -13.59 26.48 51.09
CA ALA A 33 -13.83 25.56 49.99
C ALA A 33 -13.27 26.17 48.69
N LEU A 34 -12.27 25.51 48.10
CA LEU A 34 -11.73 25.85 46.78
C LEU A 34 -12.03 24.67 45.84
N THR A 35 -13.13 24.78 45.12
CA THR A 35 -13.46 23.91 43.99
C THR A 35 -12.45 24.17 42.87
N LEU A 36 -11.42 23.34 42.75
CA LEU A 36 -10.56 23.34 41.56
C LEU A 36 -11.40 22.90 40.36
N THR A 37 -11.74 23.85 39.50
CA THR A 37 -12.16 23.57 38.13
C THR A 37 -10.97 23.01 37.38
N CYS A 38 -10.85 21.68 37.33
CA CYS A 38 -9.91 21.00 36.45
C CYS A 38 -10.33 21.25 34.99
N ALA A 39 -9.83 22.33 34.40
CA ALA A 39 -9.93 22.59 32.98
C ALA A 39 -9.19 21.46 32.24
N GLY A 40 -9.95 20.56 31.62
CA GLY A 40 -9.43 19.35 31.00
C GLY A 40 -8.68 19.63 29.70
N THR A 41 -7.46 20.17 29.80
CA THR A 41 -6.49 20.14 28.70
C THR A 41 -6.04 18.69 28.52
N VAL A 42 -6.81 17.91 27.77
CA VAL A 42 -6.39 16.60 27.25
C VAL A 42 -5.30 16.84 26.21
N LEU A 43 -4.08 17.06 26.70
CA LEU A 43 -2.89 17.06 25.87
C LEU A 43 -2.66 15.61 25.44
N ALA A 44 -3.27 15.24 24.33
CA ALA A 44 -3.10 13.93 23.71
C ALA A 44 -1.66 13.79 23.21
N VAL A 45 -0.79 13.32 24.09
CA VAL A 45 0.57 12.89 23.73
C VAL A 45 0.41 11.70 22.79
N ARG A 46 0.46 11.94 21.47
CA ARG A 46 0.67 10.88 20.47
C ARG A 46 2.03 10.27 20.78
N SER A 47 2.02 9.17 21.52
CA SER A 47 3.22 8.36 21.77
C SER A 47 3.67 7.75 20.46
N PHE A 48 4.66 8.36 19.82
CA PHE A 48 5.37 7.79 18.67
C PHE A 48 6.22 6.59 19.12
N THR A 49 5.56 5.48 19.46
CA THR A 49 6.20 4.17 19.65
C THR A 49 6.75 3.73 18.29
N HIS A 50 8.06 3.86 18.12
CA HIS A 50 8.72 3.54 16.86
C HIS A 50 8.62 2.03 16.56
N GLY A 51 7.86 1.70 15.51
CA GLY A 51 7.75 0.34 14.98
C GLY A 51 6.62 0.16 13.95
N GLY A 52 6.44 0.99 12.92
CA GLY A 52 7.27 2.13 12.47
C GLY A 52 6.48 3.02 11.54
N TYR A 53 5.89 2.41 10.49
CA TYR A 53 4.97 3.03 9.54
C TYR A 53 3.75 2.12 9.31
N LEU A 54 3.14 1.61 10.39
CA LEU A 54 2.03 0.65 10.34
C LEU A 54 0.83 1.14 11.17
N ALA A 55 -0.38 1.07 10.60
CA ALA A 55 -1.64 1.42 11.24
C ALA A 55 -2.66 0.28 11.15
N SER A 56 -3.52 0.09 12.16
CA SER A 56 -4.44 -1.07 12.19
C SER A 56 -5.60 -1.02 11.19
N GLY A 57 -6.01 0.17 10.74
CA GLY A 57 -7.20 0.37 9.91
C GLY A 57 -8.52 -0.02 10.60
N ASP A 58 -9.56 -0.22 9.80
CA ASP A 58 -10.82 -0.86 10.17
C ASP A 58 -10.81 -2.33 9.74
N PRO A 59 -10.74 -3.30 10.67
CA PRO A 59 -10.72 -4.72 10.34
C PRO A 59 -12.06 -5.21 9.77
N ALA A 60 -13.19 -4.55 10.06
CA ALA A 60 -14.50 -4.99 9.57
C ALA A 60 -14.68 -4.75 8.06
N THR A 61 -13.91 -3.82 7.48
CA THR A 61 -13.94 -3.52 6.04
C THR A 61 -12.60 -3.74 5.33
N GLY A 62 -11.55 -4.14 6.06
CA GLY A 62 -10.20 -4.26 5.50
C GLY A 62 -9.71 -2.93 4.91
N SER A 63 -10.03 -1.80 5.54
CA SER A 63 -9.73 -0.48 4.96
C SER A 63 -8.99 0.46 5.91
N TYR A 64 -8.15 1.34 5.37
CA TYR A 64 -7.43 2.37 6.10
C TYR A 64 -7.60 3.73 5.40
N THR A 65 -7.65 4.81 6.16
CA THR A 65 -7.64 6.19 5.65
C THR A 65 -6.32 6.83 6.06
N GLU A 66 -5.52 7.23 5.08
CA GLU A 66 -4.20 7.82 5.29
C GLU A 66 -4.32 9.19 5.98
N GLU A 67 -3.52 9.42 7.01
CA GLU A 67 -3.36 10.76 7.59
C GLU A 67 -2.53 11.62 6.63
N ALA A 68 -3.05 12.77 6.20
CA ALA A 68 -2.42 13.52 5.11
C ALA A 68 -0.96 13.92 5.41
N ALA A 69 -0.62 14.18 6.68
CA ALA A 69 0.73 14.51 7.10
C ALA A 69 1.73 13.34 6.95
N ASP A 70 1.28 12.09 7.09
CA ASP A 70 2.15 10.91 7.08
C ASP A 70 2.54 10.58 5.62
N GLY A 71 1.56 10.58 4.70
CA GLY A 71 1.83 10.52 3.26
C GLY A 71 2.65 11.72 2.74
N ASP A 72 2.40 12.94 3.20
CA ASP A 72 3.23 14.11 2.82
C ASP A 72 4.68 13.96 3.32
N ALA A 73 4.89 13.41 4.51
CA ALA A 73 6.21 13.15 5.06
C ALA A 73 6.94 12.04 4.29
N ALA A 74 6.26 10.98 3.87
CA ALA A 74 6.81 9.92 3.04
C ALA A 74 7.26 10.43 1.66
N ALA A 75 6.42 11.24 0.99
CA ALA A 75 6.82 11.90 -0.25
C ALA A 75 7.97 12.90 -0.05
N GLY A 76 7.99 13.64 1.06
CA GLY A 76 9.09 14.54 1.42
C GLY A 76 10.41 13.81 1.67
N ALA A 77 10.35 12.63 2.29
CA ALA A 77 11.50 11.75 2.47
C ALA A 77 12.02 11.24 1.12
N LEU A 78 11.14 10.71 0.25
CA LEU A 78 11.51 10.25 -1.08
C LEU A 78 12.15 11.37 -1.92
N LEU A 79 11.51 12.53 -1.99
CA LEU A 79 12.00 13.69 -2.75
C LEU A 79 13.26 14.36 -2.14
N SER A 80 13.73 13.90 -0.98
CA SER A 80 15.05 14.27 -0.43
C SER A 80 16.19 13.36 -0.89
N GLY A 81 15.87 12.24 -1.54
CA GLY A 81 16.80 11.29 -2.13
C GLY A 81 17.32 11.70 -3.53
N PRO A 82 17.85 10.76 -4.33
CA PRO A 82 18.45 11.05 -5.63
C PRO A 82 17.44 11.37 -6.77
N TYR A 83 16.14 11.27 -6.51
CA TYR A 83 15.10 11.30 -7.52
C TYR A 83 14.76 12.71 -8.02
N THR A 84 14.40 12.84 -9.30
CA THR A 84 14.10 14.13 -9.95
C THR A 84 12.76 14.11 -10.66
N GLU A 85 11.84 15.01 -10.29
CA GLU A 85 10.63 15.28 -11.08
C GLU A 85 11.00 15.98 -12.39
N ARG A 86 10.74 15.31 -13.52
CA ARG A 86 10.97 15.84 -14.87
C ARG A 86 9.70 15.64 -15.72
N PRO A 87 8.75 16.59 -15.69
CA PRO A 87 7.43 16.40 -16.29
C PRO A 87 7.45 15.92 -17.74
N ALA A 88 6.89 14.73 -17.96
CA ALA A 88 6.51 14.26 -19.28
C ALA A 88 5.24 15.00 -19.76
N PRO A 89 5.02 15.15 -21.08
CA PRO A 89 3.73 15.62 -21.58
C PRO A 89 2.62 14.63 -21.15
N PRO A 90 1.48 15.11 -20.63
CA PRO A 90 0.39 14.23 -20.22
C PRO A 90 -0.12 13.44 -21.44
N ARG A 91 -0.34 12.12 -21.26
CA ARG A 91 -1.06 11.33 -22.27
C ARG A 91 -2.54 11.70 -22.18
N VAL A 92 -2.93 12.74 -22.93
CA VAL A 92 -4.32 13.18 -23.08
C VAL A 92 -5.14 12.05 -23.71
N THR A 93 -5.75 11.23 -22.86
CA THR A 93 -6.88 10.39 -23.24
C THR A 93 -8.01 11.35 -23.61
N THR A 94 -8.39 11.37 -24.89
CA THR A 94 -9.51 12.21 -25.33
C THR A 94 -10.78 11.67 -24.71
N ARG A 95 -11.24 12.33 -23.64
CA ARG A 95 -12.44 12.00 -22.89
C ARG A 95 -13.66 12.08 -23.80
N THR A 96 -14.03 10.97 -24.43
CA THR A 96 -15.32 10.79 -25.08
C THR A 96 -16.40 10.87 -24.00
N ALA A 97 -16.90 12.07 -23.76
CA ALA A 97 -17.79 12.38 -22.65
C ALA A 97 -19.18 11.78 -22.92
N ALA A 98 -19.36 10.53 -22.48
CA ALA A 98 -20.67 9.89 -22.36
C ALA A 98 -21.46 10.49 -21.17
N GLY A 99 -21.78 11.78 -21.27
CA GLY A 99 -22.74 12.43 -20.39
C GLY A 99 -24.16 12.16 -20.88
N GLY A 100 -24.95 11.45 -20.09
CA GLY A 100 -26.35 11.15 -20.39
C GLY A 100 -27.00 10.42 -19.21
N GLU A 101 -28.16 10.89 -18.79
CA GLU A 101 -28.92 10.32 -17.68
C GLU A 101 -29.60 9.00 -18.07
N ALA A 102 -29.96 8.19 -17.09
CA ALA A 102 -30.52 6.86 -17.32
C ALA A 102 -32.03 6.89 -17.56
N GLU A 103 -32.46 6.63 -18.81
CA GLU A 103 -33.79 6.09 -19.10
C GLU A 103 -33.80 5.16 -20.34
N SER A 104 -34.96 4.57 -20.67
CA SER A 104 -35.03 3.19 -21.16
C SER A 104 -34.92 2.95 -22.69
N VAL A 105 -34.15 1.90 -23.05
CA VAL A 105 -34.35 0.94 -24.17
C VAL A 105 -34.71 1.52 -25.55
N GLY A 106 -33.70 1.56 -26.44
CA GLY A 106 -33.86 1.67 -27.90
C GLY A 106 -32.67 1.01 -28.62
N ASP A 107 -32.93 0.27 -29.70
CA ASP A 107 -31.92 -0.58 -30.34
C ASP A 107 -31.09 0.17 -31.41
N ALA A 108 -29.91 0.67 -31.01
CA ALA A 108 -28.87 1.17 -31.91
C ALA A 108 -27.50 1.23 -31.20
N ALA A 109 -26.60 0.27 -31.48
CA ALA A 109 -25.25 0.29 -30.94
C ALA A 109 -24.36 1.34 -31.66
N PRO A 110 -23.74 2.31 -30.96
CA PRO A 110 -22.72 3.15 -31.55
C PRO A 110 -21.45 2.34 -31.77
N ALA A 111 -21.03 2.19 -33.02
CA ALA A 111 -19.87 1.38 -33.38
C ALA A 111 -18.55 2.09 -33.05
N THR A 112 -18.06 1.91 -31.82
CA THR A 112 -16.66 2.19 -31.48
C THR A 112 -15.74 1.40 -32.43
N PRO A 113 -14.72 2.01 -33.06
CA PRO A 113 -13.74 1.28 -33.84
C PRO A 113 -13.10 0.16 -32.99
N PRO A 114 -12.84 -1.05 -33.56
CA PRO A 114 -12.26 -2.13 -32.80
C PRO A 114 -10.89 -1.70 -32.27
N ALA A 115 -10.71 -1.76 -30.94
CA ALA A 115 -9.48 -1.34 -30.29
C ALA A 115 -8.30 -2.16 -30.81
N LYS A 116 -7.33 -1.48 -31.42
CA LYS A 116 -6.09 -2.04 -31.95
C LYS A 116 -5.36 -2.74 -30.82
N THR A 117 -5.31 -4.06 -30.83
CA THR A 117 -4.59 -4.85 -29.82
C THR A 117 -3.21 -5.21 -30.34
N ALA A 118 -2.18 -5.07 -29.50
CA ALA A 118 -0.82 -5.50 -29.76
C ALA A 118 -0.73 -7.03 -29.76
N ASP A 119 0.00 -7.60 -30.71
CA ASP A 119 0.41 -8.99 -30.64
C ASP A 119 1.33 -9.19 -29.42
N LEU A 120 1.03 -10.22 -28.60
CA LEU A 120 1.82 -10.61 -27.44
C LEU A 120 2.49 -11.96 -27.71
N PRO A 121 3.56 -12.02 -28.52
CA PRO A 121 4.31 -13.24 -28.75
C PRO A 121 4.96 -13.72 -27.45
N VAL A 122 4.90 -15.02 -27.18
CA VAL A 122 5.52 -15.62 -25.99
C VAL A 122 7.04 -15.40 -25.99
N SER A 123 7.59 -14.91 -24.88
CA SER A 123 9.01 -14.63 -24.70
C SER A 123 9.88 -15.88 -24.87
N ARG A 124 11.08 -15.71 -25.43
CA ARG A 124 12.05 -16.80 -25.68
C ARG A 124 13.46 -16.33 -25.36
N PRO A 125 14.09 -16.75 -24.24
CA PRO A 125 13.54 -17.63 -23.19
C PRO A 125 12.32 -17.05 -22.46
N LEU A 126 11.64 -17.88 -21.65
CA LEU A 126 10.64 -17.44 -20.67
C LEU A 126 11.35 -16.83 -19.46
N GLU A 127 11.95 -15.67 -19.69
CA GLU A 127 12.74 -14.91 -18.72
C GLU A 127 12.45 -13.42 -18.94
N ALA A 128 12.26 -12.67 -17.85
CA ALA A 128 11.94 -11.25 -17.91
C ALA A 128 13.15 -10.43 -18.37
N THR A 129 12.90 -9.50 -19.29
CA THR A 129 13.92 -8.61 -19.86
C THR A 129 13.56 -7.14 -19.55
N PRO A 130 14.50 -6.18 -19.65
CA PRO A 130 14.19 -4.76 -19.53
C PRO A 130 13.02 -4.36 -20.42
N ALA A 131 12.00 -3.74 -19.82
CA ALA A 131 10.73 -3.43 -20.45
C ALA A 131 10.63 -1.95 -20.86
N ALA A 132 9.73 -1.67 -21.80
CA ALA A 132 9.30 -0.30 -22.06
C ALA A 132 8.51 0.24 -20.85
N VAL A 133 8.90 1.42 -20.37
CA VAL A 133 8.21 2.15 -19.29
C VAL A 133 6.74 2.38 -19.66
N SER A 134 5.81 1.82 -18.87
CA SER A 134 4.38 2.15 -18.99
C SER A 134 4.10 3.44 -18.21
N PRO A 135 3.33 4.39 -18.77
CA PRO A 135 2.95 5.60 -18.03
C PRO A 135 2.03 5.28 -16.84
N ALA A 136 1.30 4.16 -16.86
CA ALA A 136 0.36 3.76 -15.82
C ALA A 136 0.92 2.72 -14.83
N VAL A 137 2.19 2.31 -14.93
CA VAL A 137 2.84 1.37 -14.01
C VAL A 137 4.03 2.06 -13.35
N GLY A 138 4.29 1.78 -12.08
CA GLY A 138 5.39 2.37 -11.33
C GLY A 138 5.72 1.58 -10.07
N PRO A 139 6.89 1.80 -9.45
CA PRO A 139 7.19 1.26 -8.14
C PRO A 139 6.30 1.91 -7.06
N LEU A 140 6.04 1.13 -6.02
CA LEU A 140 5.68 1.58 -4.69
C LEU A 140 6.94 1.64 -3.85
N PHE A 141 7.17 2.81 -3.27
CA PHE A 141 8.23 3.08 -2.30
C PHE A 141 7.69 2.98 -0.88
N SER A 142 8.57 2.65 0.07
CA SER A 142 8.33 2.76 1.52
C SER A 142 9.49 3.48 2.22
N PRO A 143 9.65 4.81 2.03
CA PRO A 143 10.76 5.54 2.62
C PRO A 143 10.63 5.56 4.14
N GLY A 144 11.75 5.37 4.85
CA GLY A 144 11.81 5.53 6.31
C GLY A 144 12.75 4.59 7.06
N GLY A 145 13.23 3.51 6.42
CA GLY A 145 14.14 2.56 7.06
C GLY A 145 13.46 1.62 8.06
N ASP A 146 12.23 1.20 7.73
CA ASP A 146 11.51 0.08 8.35
C ASP A 146 12.20 -1.28 8.12
N GLY A 147 13.02 -1.38 7.06
CA GLY A 147 13.84 -2.56 6.74
C GLY A 147 13.61 -3.07 5.32
N ASP A 148 12.58 -2.56 4.64
CA ASP A 148 12.37 -2.74 3.21
C ASP A 148 13.37 -1.90 2.39
N ALA A 149 13.53 -2.24 1.12
CA ALA A 149 14.25 -1.40 0.16
C ALA A 149 13.40 -0.18 -0.22
N ASP A 150 14.04 0.91 -0.68
CA ASP A 150 13.34 2.16 -1.02
C ASP A 150 12.21 1.90 -2.04
N HIS A 151 12.44 1.07 -3.06
CA HIS A 151 11.38 0.36 -3.78
C HIS A 151 11.09 -0.98 -3.08
N HIS A 152 9.83 -1.30 -2.75
CA HIS A 152 9.45 -2.62 -2.21
C HIS A 152 8.44 -3.39 -3.07
N CYS A 153 7.64 -2.69 -3.88
CA CYS A 153 6.61 -3.27 -4.74
C CYS A 153 6.40 -2.47 -6.03
N THR A 154 5.46 -2.92 -6.86
CA THR A 154 4.92 -2.27 -8.05
C THR A 154 3.42 -2.01 -7.87
N ALA A 155 2.90 -0.98 -8.52
CA ALA A 155 1.46 -0.77 -8.67
C ALA A 155 1.11 -0.28 -10.08
N SER A 156 -0.18 -0.31 -10.41
CA SER A 156 -0.69 0.23 -11.67
C SER A 156 -1.95 1.07 -11.50
N VAL A 157 -2.01 2.21 -12.19
CA VAL A 157 -3.20 3.07 -12.27
C VAL A 157 -4.29 2.33 -13.03
N VAL A 158 -5.43 2.11 -12.38
CA VAL A 158 -6.64 1.51 -12.97
C VAL A 158 -7.76 2.53 -13.03
N HIS A 159 -8.57 2.44 -14.09
CA HIS A 159 -9.65 3.41 -14.32
C HIS A 159 -10.62 3.43 -13.13
N SER A 160 -10.95 4.63 -12.64
CA SER A 160 -11.98 4.83 -11.61
C SER A 160 -12.84 6.06 -11.93
N PRO A 161 -14.09 6.15 -11.42
CA PRO A 161 -14.92 7.36 -11.58
C PRO A 161 -14.23 8.63 -11.07
N ALA A 162 -13.39 8.49 -10.03
CA ALA A 162 -12.63 9.56 -9.40
C ALA A 162 -11.20 9.71 -9.94
N GLY A 163 -10.80 8.95 -10.98
CA GLY A 163 -9.51 9.02 -11.68
C GLY A 163 -8.27 8.94 -10.79
N ASP A 164 -8.38 8.22 -9.67
CA ASP A 164 -7.51 8.31 -8.48
C ASP A 164 -6.96 6.95 -8.00
N LEU A 165 -7.24 5.86 -8.71
CA LEU A 165 -7.12 4.50 -8.16
C LEU A 165 -5.91 3.73 -8.71
N LEU A 166 -5.20 3.06 -7.81
CA LEU A 166 -4.18 2.05 -8.11
C LEU A 166 -4.70 0.64 -7.80
N VAL A 167 -4.14 -0.36 -8.47
CA VAL A 167 -4.18 -1.77 -8.07
C VAL A 167 -2.76 -2.27 -7.81
N THR A 168 -2.61 -3.14 -6.81
CA THR A 168 -1.35 -3.79 -6.40
C THR A 168 -1.70 -5.06 -5.59
N ALA A 169 -0.70 -5.80 -5.08
CA ALA A 169 -0.93 -6.90 -4.15
C ALA A 169 -1.25 -6.37 -2.75
N ALA A 170 -1.96 -7.15 -1.93
CA ALA A 170 -2.30 -6.74 -0.57
C ALA A 170 -1.09 -6.78 0.37
N HIS A 171 -0.15 -7.71 0.18
CA HIS A 171 1.11 -7.73 0.93
C HIS A 171 1.98 -6.48 0.72
N CYS A 172 1.87 -5.82 -0.44
CA CYS A 172 2.54 -4.55 -0.72
C CYS A 172 2.05 -3.38 0.14
N VAL A 173 0.85 -3.49 0.73
CA VAL A 173 0.22 -2.40 1.49
C VAL A 173 -0.15 -2.77 2.93
N TYR A 174 -0.10 -4.07 3.27
CA TYR A 174 -0.50 -4.61 4.56
C TYR A 174 0.41 -5.76 5.02
N ASP A 175 1.17 -5.55 6.10
CA ASP A 175 1.78 -6.59 6.93
C ASP A 175 1.31 -6.42 8.38
N ARG A 176 0.24 -7.14 8.74
CA ARG A 176 -0.41 -7.11 10.08
C ARG A 176 -0.88 -5.69 10.50
N GLY A 177 -0.94 -4.79 9.53
CA GLY A 177 -1.19 -3.36 9.63
C GLY A 177 -0.92 -2.72 8.27
N PHE A 178 -1.66 -1.66 7.95
CA PHE A 178 -1.53 -0.88 6.72
C PHE A 178 -0.28 -0.01 6.77
N ARG A 179 0.51 -0.01 5.67
CA ARG A 179 1.70 0.82 5.52
C ARG A 179 1.31 2.30 5.35
N THR A 180 1.87 3.17 6.19
CA THR A 180 1.60 4.63 6.25
C THR A 180 2.71 5.48 5.62
N ASN A 181 3.66 4.85 4.93
CA ASN A 181 4.79 5.49 4.25
C ASN A 181 4.81 5.21 2.74
N LEU A 182 3.69 4.78 2.15
CA LEU A 182 3.65 4.43 0.73
C LEU A 182 3.76 5.67 -0.17
N VAL A 183 4.60 5.58 -1.20
CA VAL A 183 4.66 6.58 -2.29
C VAL A 183 4.68 5.85 -3.64
N PHE A 184 3.85 6.27 -4.59
CA PHE A 184 3.77 5.71 -5.93
C PHE A 184 4.37 6.67 -6.97
N ALA A 185 5.17 6.14 -7.90
CA ALA A 185 5.78 6.90 -8.99
C ALA A 185 5.46 6.29 -10.37
N PRO A 186 4.33 6.66 -11.00
CA PRO A 186 3.99 6.14 -12.32
C PRO A 186 5.02 6.57 -13.38
N GLY A 187 5.37 5.66 -14.29
CA GLY A 187 6.33 5.90 -15.36
C GLY A 187 7.77 6.06 -14.90
N TYR A 188 8.11 5.66 -13.67
CA TYR A 188 9.47 5.76 -13.13
C TYR A 188 10.54 5.12 -14.05
N HIS A 189 11.72 5.74 -14.12
CA HIS A 189 12.92 5.17 -14.73
C HIS A 189 14.16 6.00 -14.38
N ASP A 190 15.31 5.37 -14.10
CA ASP A 190 16.63 6.01 -14.05
C ASP A 190 16.71 7.25 -13.12
N GLY A 191 16.07 7.22 -11.95
CA GLY A 191 15.96 8.36 -11.03
C GLY A 191 14.90 9.41 -11.41
N VAL A 192 14.18 9.23 -12.51
CA VAL A 192 13.23 10.21 -13.06
C VAL A 192 11.79 9.88 -12.65
N LEU A 193 11.09 10.90 -12.14
CA LEU A 193 9.69 10.88 -11.74
C LEU A 193 8.85 11.68 -12.78
N PRO A 194 8.48 11.11 -13.94
CA PRO A 194 7.95 11.91 -15.06
C PRO A 194 6.53 12.45 -14.86
N TYR A 195 5.75 11.84 -13.98
CA TYR A 195 4.40 12.31 -13.60
C TYR A 195 4.33 12.78 -12.14
N GLY A 196 5.49 12.92 -11.49
CA GLY A 196 5.66 13.22 -10.08
C GLY A 196 5.18 12.11 -9.15
N VAL A 197 5.28 12.35 -7.84
CA VAL A 197 4.91 11.38 -6.79
C VAL A 197 3.44 11.48 -6.37
N TRP A 198 2.91 10.35 -5.90
CA TRP A 198 1.52 10.17 -5.46
C TRP A 198 1.48 9.38 -4.15
N VAL A 199 0.60 9.76 -3.23
CA VAL A 199 0.53 9.20 -1.87
C VAL A 199 -0.89 8.75 -1.54
N PRO A 200 -1.10 7.74 -0.67
CA PRO A 200 -2.44 7.28 -0.33
C PRO A 200 -3.35 8.37 0.27
N THR A 201 -4.63 8.09 0.15
CA THR A 201 -5.74 8.69 0.92
C THR A 201 -6.60 7.60 1.54
N ARG A 202 -6.69 6.44 0.88
CA ARG A 202 -7.41 5.26 1.34
C ARG A 202 -6.76 4.01 0.74
N ILE A 203 -6.64 2.97 1.54
CA ILE A 203 -6.23 1.62 1.14
C ILE A 203 -7.39 0.68 1.45
N ASP A 204 -7.74 -0.21 0.52
CA ASP A 204 -8.69 -1.31 0.72
C ASP A 204 -8.04 -2.65 0.34
N VAL A 205 -8.03 -3.59 1.28
CA VAL A 205 -7.72 -5.02 1.09
C VAL A 205 -8.96 -5.86 1.44
N ASP A 206 -9.00 -7.14 1.07
CA ASP A 206 -10.06 -8.01 1.60
C ASP A 206 -9.83 -8.33 3.10
N PRO A 207 -10.86 -8.36 3.96
CA PRO A 207 -10.72 -8.81 5.33
C PRO A 207 -10.06 -10.19 5.49
N ARG A 208 -10.23 -11.12 4.54
CA ARG A 208 -9.54 -12.44 4.54
C ARG A 208 -8.03 -12.33 4.41
N TRP A 209 -7.54 -11.31 3.70
CA TRP A 209 -6.10 -11.00 3.70
C TRP A 209 -5.67 -10.44 5.07
N ALA A 210 -6.39 -9.46 5.59
CA ALA A 210 -6.03 -8.80 6.85
C ALA A 210 -6.06 -9.73 8.07
N ASP A 211 -7.06 -10.62 8.17
CA ASP A 211 -7.25 -11.53 9.31
C ASP A 211 -6.34 -12.77 9.25
N GLY A 212 -5.91 -13.20 8.06
CA GLY A 212 -5.34 -14.54 7.88
C GLY A 212 -4.35 -14.74 6.73
N HIS A 213 -3.99 -13.69 5.98
CA HIS A 213 -3.14 -13.77 4.78
C HIS A 213 -3.64 -14.84 3.77
N ASP A 214 -4.94 -14.82 3.44
CA ASP A 214 -5.50 -15.69 2.40
C ASP A 214 -4.99 -15.28 1.01
N ASP A 215 -4.05 -16.07 0.46
CA ASP A 215 -3.47 -15.92 -0.88
C ASP A 215 -4.52 -15.72 -2.00
N ALA A 216 -5.74 -16.23 -1.88
CA ALA A 216 -6.80 -16.00 -2.88
C ALA A 216 -7.30 -14.54 -2.92
N HIS A 217 -6.89 -13.72 -1.94
CA HIS A 217 -7.34 -12.35 -1.72
C HIS A 217 -6.18 -11.35 -1.58
N ASP A 218 -4.96 -11.72 -2.01
CA ASP A 218 -3.80 -10.83 -2.07
C ASP A 218 -3.94 -9.82 -3.23
N VAL A 219 -4.86 -8.88 -3.07
CA VAL A 219 -5.09 -7.73 -3.96
C VAL A 219 -5.47 -6.53 -3.11
N ALA A 220 -4.87 -5.37 -3.39
CA ALA A 220 -5.27 -4.09 -2.84
C ALA A 220 -5.70 -3.12 -3.93
N PHE A 221 -6.60 -2.21 -3.54
CA PHE A 221 -6.82 -0.97 -4.28
C PHE A 221 -6.47 0.22 -3.39
N VAL A 222 -5.78 1.21 -3.97
CA VAL A 222 -5.30 2.39 -3.25
C VAL A 222 -5.79 3.64 -3.96
N ARG A 223 -6.55 4.50 -3.27
CA ARG A 223 -6.87 5.85 -3.76
C ARG A 223 -5.72 6.78 -3.42
N VAL A 224 -5.18 7.48 -4.41
CA VAL A 224 -4.02 8.37 -4.25
C VAL A 224 -4.29 9.82 -4.58
N ARG A 225 -3.48 10.70 -4.01
CA ARG A 225 -3.42 12.15 -4.26
C ARG A 225 -1.99 12.59 -4.52
N ARG A 226 -1.80 13.81 -4.99
CA ARG A 226 -0.51 14.50 -4.86
C ARG A 226 -0.23 14.89 -3.39
N PRO A 227 1.04 14.85 -2.93
CA PRO A 227 1.42 15.43 -1.64
C PRO A 227 1.24 16.96 -1.64
N HIS A 228 0.99 17.55 -0.47
CA HIS A 228 0.72 18.99 -0.38
C HIS A 228 1.89 19.85 -0.90
N GLY A 229 1.56 20.90 -1.65
CA GLY A 229 2.53 21.80 -2.28
C GLY A 229 3.09 21.32 -3.63
N SER A 230 2.79 20.10 -4.06
CA SER A 230 3.21 19.59 -5.39
C SER A 230 2.15 19.80 -6.47
N GLY A 231 2.60 20.27 -7.64
CA GLY A 231 1.76 20.47 -8.84
C GLY A 231 0.65 21.51 -8.70
N SER A 232 -0.25 21.54 -9.69
CA SER A 232 -1.54 22.23 -9.59
C SER A 232 -2.56 21.30 -8.93
N GLY A 233 -3.26 21.78 -7.90
CA GLY A 233 -4.21 20.99 -7.11
C GLY A 233 -5.38 20.40 -7.91
N ALA A 234 -6.04 19.39 -7.33
CA ALA A 234 -7.16 18.63 -7.91
C ALA A 234 -6.86 17.87 -9.23
N GLN A 235 -5.60 17.77 -9.64
CA GLN A 235 -5.17 16.92 -10.74
C GLN A 235 -5.40 15.43 -10.41
N ARG A 236 -6.08 14.71 -11.31
CA ARG A 236 -6.30 13.25 -11.22
C ARG A 236 -5.15 12.49 -11.88
N ILE A 237 -4.74 11.36 -11.31
CA ILE A 237 -3.57 10.61 -11.80
C ILE A 237 -3.82 10.08 -13.23
N GLU A 238 -5.03 9.57 -13.48
CA GLU A 238 -5.47 9.08 -14.79
C GLU A 238 -5.40 10.14 -15.91
N GLU A 239 -5.49 11.45 -15.59
CA GLU A 239 -5.38 12.51 -16.60
C GLU A 239 -3.94 12.79 -17.07
N LEU A 240 -2.93 12.24 -16.38
CA LEU A 240 -1.53 12.31 -16.78
C LEU A 240 -1.07 11.02 -17.45
N THR A 241 -1.36 9.89 -16.79
CA THR A 241 -0.81 8.57 -17.10
C THR A 241 -1.67 7.81 -18.10
N GLY A 242 -2.93 8.20 -18.26
CA GLY A 242 -3.99 7.26 -18.63
C GLY A 242 -4.24 6.26 -17.49
N ALA A 243 -5.07 5.26 -17.74
CA ALA A 243 -5.26 4.17 -16.79
C ALA A 243 -5.47 2.84 -17.53
N GLU A 244 -5.06 1.75 -16.90
CA GLU A 244 -5.39 0.41 -17.32
C GLU A 244 -6.88 0.14 -17.08
N ARG A 245 -7.54 -0.58 -18.00
CA ARG A 245 -8.88 -1.12 -17.71
C ARG A 245 -8.73 -2.31 -16.76
N ILE A 246 -9.77 -2.64 -15.99
CA ILE A 246 -9.79 -3.86 -15.15
C ILE A 246 -10.83 -4.86 -15.67
N ARG A 247 -10.52 -6.16 -15.58
CA ARG A 247 -11.43 -7.25 -15.96
C ARG A 247 -11.55 -8.29 -14.85
N PHE A 248 -12.75 -8.40 -14.29
CA PHE A 248 -13.14 -9.48 -13.38
C PHE A 248 -13.59 -10.74 -14.14
N ALA A 249 -13.55 -11.88 -13.44
CA ALA A 249 -13.70 -13.23 -13.97
C ALA A 249 -12.95 -13.46 -15.30
N PRO A 250 -11.64 -13.15 -15.39
CA PRO A 250 -10.87 -13.41 -16.60
C PRO A 250 -10.77 -14.91 -16.85
N PRO A 251 -10.93 -15.38 -18.10
CA PRO A 251 -10.56 -16.74 -18.47
C PRO A 251 -9.03 -16.91 -18.43
N ALA A 252 -8.56 -18.12 -18.16
CA ALA A 252 -7.16 -18.48 -18.37
C ALA A 252 -6.87 -18.72 -19.86
N GLY A 253 -5.59 -18.86 -20.20
CA GLY A 253 -5.11 -19.01 -21.59
C GLY A 253 -5.05 -17.70 -22.36
N LEU A 254 -5.30 -16.55 -21.73
CA LEU A 254 -5.11 -15.25 -22.35
C LEU A 254 -3.60 -14.98 -22.54
N PRO A 255 -3.17 -14.49 -23.72
CA PRO A 255 -1.85 -13.89 -23.89
C PRO A 255 -1.73 -12.67 -22.98
N THR A 256 -0.74 -12.70 -22.10
CA THR A 256 -0.52 -11.72 -21.03
C THR A 256 0.89 -11.16 -21.11
N ARG A 257 1.02 -9.84 -20.93
CA ARG A 257 2.30 -9.18 -20.64
C ARG A 257 2.30 -8.77 -19.18
N THR A 258 3.32 -9.18 -18.44
CA THR A 258 3.54 -8.72 -17.06
C THR A 258 4.70 -7.74 -17.05
N VAL A 259 4.59 -6.69 -16.22
CA VAL A 259 5.62 -5.64 -16.03
C VAL A 259 5.77 -5.37 -14.53
N GLY A 260 6.99 -5.29 -14.03
CA GLY A 260 7.30 -5.01 -12.62
C GLY A 260 8.59 -4.21 -12.46
N TYR A 261 8.75 -3.55 -11.31
CA TYR A 261 9.94 -2.77 -10.93
C TYR A 261 10.70 -3.49 -9.81
N PRO A 262 11.81 -4.17 -10.10
CA PRO A 262 12.61 -4.84 -9.07
C PRO A 262 13.22 -3.86 -8.05
N ASP A 263 13.43 -4.31 -6.83
CA ASP A 263 14.00 -3.51 -5.74
C ASP A 263 15.47 -3.10 -5.98
N ASP A 264 16.23 -3.92 -6.71
CA ASP A 264 17.65 -3.75 -7.01
C ASP A 264 17.98 -2.90 -8.26
N ARG A 265 16.99 -2.36 -9.00
CA ARG A 265 17.25 -1.64 -10.27
C ARG A 265 16.26 -0.51 -10.62
N GLU A 266 16.77 0.50 -11.31
CA GLU A 266 16.03 1.73 -11.64
C GLU A 266 15.11 1.64 -12.87
N THR A 267 14.86 0.46 -13.43
CA THR A 267 14.07 0.27 -14.67
C THR A 267 13.19 -0.97 -14.60
N PRO A 268 12.00 -0.96 -15.24
CA PRO A 268 11.09 -2.08 -15.17
C PRO A 268 11.59 -3.27 -15.98
N VAL A 269 11.27 -4.48 -15.51
CA VAL A 269 11.37 -5.73 -16.29
C VAL A 269 10.00 -6.19 -16.74
N GLY A 270 9.94 -7.04 -17.77
CA GLY A 270 8.70 -7.61 -18.24
C GLY A 270 8.88 -8.82 -19.15
N CYS A 271 7.78 -9.57 -19.28
CA CYS A 271 7.73 -10.84 -20.00
C CYS A 271 6.35 -11.05 -20.65
N GLN A 272 6.24 -11.99 -21.59
CA GLN A 272 5.01 -12.34 -22.27
C GLN A 272 4.82 -13.87 -22.26
N ASN A 273 3.69 -14.33 -21.72
CA ASN A 273 3.26 -15.73 -21.78
C ASN A 273 1.73 -15.83 -21.62
N THR A 274 1.16 -17.03 -21.72
CA THR A 274 -0.26 -17.28 -21.40
C THR A 274 -0.44 -17.67 -19.94
N THR A 275 -1.46 -17.12 -19.26
CA THR A 275 -1.82 -17.57 -17.90
C THR A 275 -2.47 -18.96 -17.90
N THR A 276 -2.29 -19.72 -16.83
CA THR A 276 -3.05 -20.95 -16.55
C THR A 276 -3.89 -20.79 -15.27
N ALA A 277 -5.02 -21.50 -15.19
CA ALA A 277 -5.91 -21.44 -14.03
C ALA A 277 -5.51 -22.47 -12.97
N LEU A 278 -5.56 -22.04 -11.71
CA LEU A 278 -5.52 -22.87 -10.51
C LEU A 278 -6.73 -22.49 -9.62
N PRO A 279 -7.10 -23.28 -8.60
CA PRO A 279 -8.19 -22.92 -7.69
C PRO A 279 -7.92 -21.57 -6.99
N GLY A 280 -8.74 -20.56 -7.29
CA GLY A 280 -8.60 -19.19 -6.74
C GLY A 280 -7.41 -18.37 -7.28
N GLN A 281 -6.62 -18.91 -8.21
CA GLN A 281 -5.32 -18.37 -8.61
C GLN A 281 -5.12 -18.42 -10.14
N LEU A 282 -4.31 -17.49 -10.66
CA LEU A 282 -3.70 -17.56 -11.98
C LEU A 282 -2.20 -17.83 -11.83
N ARG A 283 -1.64 -18.66 -12.71
CA ARG A 283 -0.21 -18.96 -12.79
C ARG A 283 0.37 -18.43 -14.10
N PHE A 284 1.53 -17.77 -14.03
CA PHE A 284 2.24 -17.14 -15.14
C PHE A 284 3.71 -17.59 -15.14
N ASP A 285 4.05 -18.51 -16.04
CA ASP A 285 5.40 -19.08 -16.13
C ASP A 285 6.34 -18.13 -16.87
N CYS A 286 7.14 -17.37 -16.13
CA CYS A 286 8.28 -16.65 -16.66
C CYS A 286 9.26 -16.28 -15.53
N ALA A 287 10.53 -16.60 -15.70
CA ALA A 287 11.57 -16.34 -14.71
C ALA A 287 11.94 -14.84 -14.62
N GLY A 288 12.62 -14.46 -13.54
CA GLY A 288 13.25 -13.13 -13.44
C GLY A 288 12.34 -11.99 -12.96
N PHE A 289 11.27 -12.31 -12.23
CA PHE A 289 10.45 -11.37 -11.46
C PHE A 289 10.79 -11.47 -9.95
N PRO A 290 11.86 -10.81 -9.47
CA PRO A 290 12.26 -10.84 -8.05
C PRO A 290 11.42 -9.87 -7.20
N ASN A 291 11.81 -9.69 -5.94
CA ASN A 291 11.36 -8.63 -5.04
C ASN A 291 11.19 -7.26 -5.75
N GLY A 292 10.24 -6.44 -5.30
CA GLY A 292 9.82 -5.22 -5.99
C GLY A 292 8.80 -5.46 -7.10
N THR A 293 8.83 -6.60 -7.80
CA THR A 293 7.89 -6.83 -8.92
C THR A 293 6.47 -7.19 -8.49
N SER A 294 6.27 -7.60 -7.23
CA SER A 294 4.96 -7.79 -6.60
C SER A 294 4.02 -6.61 -6.84
N GLY A 295 2.73 -6.89 -7.08
CA GLY A 295 1.74 -5.91 -7.51
C GLY A 295 1.83 -5.50 -8.99
N GLY A 296 2.84 -5.97 -9.73
CA GLY A 296 2.99 -5.74 -11.16
C GLY A 296 1.85 -6.34 -11.98
N PRO A 297 1.19 -5.60 -12.89
CA PRO A 297 -0.07 -6.03 -13.50
C PRO A 297 0.11 -7.10 -14.59
N LEU A 298 -0.77 -8.09 -14.58
CA LEU A 298 -0.96 -9.06 -15.66
C LEU A 298 -1.89 -8.44 -16.72
N LEU A 299 -1.28 -7.81 -17.74
CA LEU A 299 -1.96 -7.02 -18.76
C LEU A 299 -2.32 -7.83 -20.00
N THR A 300 -3.57 -7.69 -20.45
CA THR A 300 -4.12 -8.28 -21.68
C THR A 300 -4.80 -7.21 -22.54
N GLY A 301 -4.96 -7.43 -23.85
CA GLY A 301 -5.69 -6.48 -24.71
C GLY A 301 -5.06 -5.08 -24.72
N ILE A 302 -3.72 -5.04 -24.83
CA ILE A 302 -2.89 -3.83 -24.82
C ILE A 302 -3.03 -3.10 -26.16
N ASP A 303 -3.32 -1.81 -26.09
CA ASP A 303 -3.24 -0.88 -27.22
C ASP A 303 -1.76 -0.47 -27.45
N PRO A 304 -1.20 -0.67 -28.65
CA PRO A 304 0.23 -0.46 -28.92
C PRO A 304 0.62 1.02 -29.05
N ASP A 305 -0.34 1.94 -29.15
CA ASP A 305 -0.09 3.37 -29.41
C ASP A 305 -0.12 4.18 -28.09
N THR A 306 -0.91 3.71 -27.11
CA THR A 306 -0.96 4.18 -25.72
C THR A 306 -0.02 3.40 -24.79
N GLY A 307 0.14 2.09 -25.01
CA GLY A 307 0.83 1.15 -24.13
C GLY A 307 -0.05 0.49 -23.06
N LEU A 308 -1.28 1.01 -22.89
CA LEU A 308 -2.29 0.62 -21.89
C LEU A 308 -3.13 -0.56 -22.39
N GLY A 309 -3.65 -1.40 -21.50
CA GLY A 309 -4.49 -2.55 -21.80
C GLY A 309 -5.54 -2.83 -20.73
N THR A 310 -5.51 -4.05 -20.20
CA THR A 310 -6.50 -4.60 -19.28
C THR A 310 -5.83 -5.44 -18.20
N VAL A 311 -5.85 -4.99 -16.95
CA VAL A 311 -5.44 -5.79 -15.78
C VAL A 311 -6.40 -6.97 -15.62
N THR A 312 -5.82 -8.17 -15.54
CA THR A 312 -6.52 -9.44 -15.26
C THR A 312 -6.00 -10.15 -14.00
N GLY A 313 -5.01 -9.54 -13.35
CA GLY A 313 -4.30 -10.04 -12.17
C GLY A 313 -3.14 -9.10 -11.82
N VAL A 314 -2.47 -9.34 -10.70
CA VAL A 314 -1.23 -8.68 -10.27
C VAL A 314 -0.28 -9.74 -9.71
N ILE A 315 1.04 -9.57 -9.84
CA ILE A 315 2.00 -10.50 -9.20
C ILE A 315 1.71 -10.53 -7.70
N GLY A 316 1.37 -11.69 -7.17
CA GLY A 316 0.91 -11.88 -5.79
C GLY A 316 0.11 -13.17 -5.63
N GLY A 317 -0.57 -13.31 -4.51
CA GLY A 317 -1.33 -14.51 -4.19
C GLY A 317 -0.42 -15.65 -3.76
N LEU A 318 -0.57 -16.81 -4.38
CA LEU A 318 0.09 -18.04 -3.93
C LEU A 318 1.60 -17.86 -3.74
N ASP A 319 2.11 -18.35 -2.61
CA ASP A 319 3.52 -18.25 -2.19
C ASP A 319 4.03 -16.78 -2.18
N GLY A 320 3.15 -15.82 -1.87
CA GLY A 320 3.46 -14.38 -1.83
C GLY A 320 3.69 -13.73 -3.19
N GLY A 321 3.40 -14.44 -4.29
CA GLY A 321 3.69 -14.01 -5.65
C GLY A 321 4.49 -15.01 -6.47
N GLY A 322 5.15 -15.99 -5.84
CA GLY A 322 5.71 -17.16 -6.51
C GLY A 322 7.21 -17.41 -6.29
N ASP A 323 7.89 -17.91 -7.32
CA ASP A 323 9.28 -18.38 -7.28
C ASP A 323 10.13 -17.81 -8.44
N ASP A 324 11.43 -18.14 -8.46
CA ASP A 324 12.42 -17.70 -9.46
C ASP A 324 11.97 -17.89 -10.93
N ALA A 325 11.04 -18.81 -11.20
CA ALA A 325 10.57 -19.22 -12.52
C ALA A 325 9.07 -18.96 -12.79
N THR A 326 8.27 -18.73 -11.75
CA THR A 326 6.80 -18.75 -11.80
C THR A 326 6.22 -17.60 -10.98
N SER A 327 5.45 -16.71 -11.60
CA SER A 327 4.63 -15.74 -10.87
C SER A 327 3.19 -16.24 -10.72
N TYR A 328 2.56 -15.91 -9.59
CA TYR A 328 1.12 -16.12 -9.36
C TYR A 328 0.34 -14.80 -9.36
N SER A 329 -0.99 -14.91 -9.30
CA SER A 329 -1.92 -13.81 -9.05
C SER A 329 -3.20 -14.39 -8.47
N SER A 330 -3.71 -13.80 -7.38
CA SER A 330 -5.11 -13.92 -6.96
C SER A 330 -6.05 -13.83 -8.17
N TRP A 331 -6.97 -14.77 -8.36
CA TRP A 331 -7.92 -14.69 -9.48
C TRP A 331 -8.93 -13.59 -9.21
N PHE A 332 -9.11 -12.66 -10.16
CA PHE A 332 -10.00 -11.50 -10.03
C PHE A 332 -11.49 -11.89 -10.12
N GLY A 333 -11.96 -12.72 -9.19
CA GLY A 333 -13.31 -13.23 -9.08
C GLY A 333 -14.32 -12.23 -8.48
N PRO A 334 -15.51 -12.71 -8.04
CA PRO A 334 -16.55 -11.88 -7.44
C PRO A 334 -16.09 -11.08 -6.22
N ASP A 335 -15.20 -11.66 -5.40
CA ASP A 335 -14.64 -11.01 -4.21
C ASP A 335 -13.79 -9.78 -4.56
N ILE A 336 -12.85 -9.92 -5.51
CA ILE A 336 -12.01 -8.80 -5.99
C ILE A 336 -12.85 -7.76 -6.75
N ALA A 337 -13.94 -8.18 -7.41
CA ALA A 337 -14.91 -7.26 -8.01
C ALA A 337 -15.68 -6.44 -6.95
N GLU A 338 -16.02 -7.02 -5.80
CA GLU A 338 -16.62 -6.30 -4.67
C GLU A 338 -15.62 -5.40 -3.97
N LEU A 339 -14.37 -5.84 -3.81
CA LEU A 339 -13.27 -5.02 -3.31
C LEU A 339 -13.09 -3.74 -4.17
N TYR A 340 -13.07 -3.88 -5.50
CA TYR A 340 -13.04 -2.75 -6.42
C TYR A 340 -14.28 -1.85 -6.31
N ARG A 341 -15.49 -2.41 -6.15
CA ARG A 341 -16.71 -1.60 -5.92
C ARG A 341 -16.63 -0.80 -4.62
N ARG A 342 -16.14 -1.40 -3.54
CA ARG A 342 -15.93 -0.72 -2.24
C ARG A 342 -14.88 0.38 -2.34
N ALA A 343 -13.77 0.13 -3.03
CA ALA A 343 -12.71 1.10 -3.25
C ALA A 343 -13.18 2.28 -4.13
N THR A 344 -13.99 2.03 -5.15
CA THR A 344 -14.49 3.07 -6.08
C THR A 344 -15.72 3.84 -5.60
N ALA A 345 -16.47 3.34 -4.61
CA ALA A 345 -17.60 4.05 -4.02
C ALA A 345 -17.19 5.42 -3.44
N GLU A 346 -17.99 6.45 -3.71
CA GLU A 346 -17.85 7.78 -3.09
C GLU A 346 -18.24 7.73 -1.59
N ARG A 347 -17.72 8.67 -0.79
CA ARG A 347 -18.20 8.87 0.59
C ARG A 347 -19.50 9.67 0.55
N VAL A 348 -20.56 9.07 1.09
CA VAL A 348 -21.83 9.73 1.47
C VAL A 348 -21.68 10.35 2.86
#